data_AF-A0A1Q3TPJ6-F1
#
_entry.id   AF-A0A1Q3TPJ6-F1
#
_cell.length_a   1.000
_cell.length_b   1.000
_cell.length_c   1.000
_cell.angle_alpha   90.00
_cell.angle_beta   90.00
_cell.angle_gamma   90.00
#
_symmetry.space_group_name_H-M   'P 1'
#
loop_
_entity.id
_entity.type
_entity.pdbx_description
1 polymer ?
#
loop_
_entity_poly.entity_id
_entity_poly.type
_entity_poly.pdbx_seq_one_letter_code
_entity_poly.pdbx_strand_id
1 'polypeptide(L)'
;MQKIIRWASSEGEGLEQLHLTVDDRGVRARSVVVGGDAEEATTWAIGYEVECDPLWRVRRVKIWDTTTGNDFELLADGSGNWTGPDGQPRPEFAGCLDVDIRATPFTNTLPVRRLSLKPGETASIRVLYIPLPELDPFPVVQHYTKLGPQVYRYESESRDFVRDLTLDGEGLVIDYPGLFHRTL
;
A
#
# COMPACT_ATOMS: atom_id res chain seq x y z
N MET A 1 16.32 6.30 9.68
CA MET A 1 15.82 5.05 10.28
C MET A 1 15.79 3.97 9.21
N GLN A 2 16.18 2.74 9.55
CA GLN A 2 16.08 1.59 8.65
C GLN A 2 15.47 0.41 9.41
N LYS A 3 14.54 -0.31 8.77
CA LYS A 3 13.85 -1.48 9.34
C LYS A 3 13.69 -2.58 8.29
N ILE A 4 13.67 -3.82 8.76
CA ILE A 4 13.22 -4.98 8.00
C ILE A 4 11.94 -5.45 8.69
N ILE A 5 10.88 -5.62 7.92
CA ILE A 5 9.55 -6.00 8.41
C ILE A 5 9.10 -7.20 7.59
N ARG A 6 8.37 -8.12 8.22
CA ARG A 6 7.83 -9.29 7.52
C ARG A 6 6.36 -9.49 7.86
N TRP A 7 5.55 -9.75 6.85
CA TRP A 7 4.16 -10.16 7.02
C TRP A 7 3.93 -11.51 6.40
N ALA A 8 3.04 -12.29 7.00
CA ALA A 8 2.53 -13.54 6.43
C ALA A 8 1.02 -13.39 6.18
N SER A 9 0.53 -14.06 5.13
CA SER A 9 -0.89 -14.20 4.89
C SER A 9 -1.53 -15.00 6.03
N SER A 10 -2.71 -14.58 6.48
CA SER A 10 -3.50 -15.34 7.46
C SER A 10 -3.98 -16.69 6.91
N GLU A 11 -4.03 -16.87 5.60
CA GLU A 11 -4.41 -18.11 4.94
C GLU A 11 -3.24 -19.09 4.77
N GLY A 12 -2.01 -18.67 5.09
CA GLY A 12 -0.83 -19.53 5.16
C GLY A 12 0.01 -19.64 3.89
N GLU A 13 -0.46 -19.12 2.75
CA GLU A 13 0.24 -19.25 1.45
C GLU A 13 1.03 -18.01 1.00
N GLY A 14 1.10 -16.96 1.83
CA GLY A 14 1.73 -15.68 1.45
C GLY A 14 2.81 -15.23 2.44
N LEU A 15 3.90 -14.66 1.91
CA LEU A 15 4.98 -14.06 2.70
C LEU A 15 5.54 -12.81 2.01
N GLU A 16 5.69 -11.75 2.77
CA GLU A 16 6.31 -10.50 2.37
C GLU A 16 7.53 -10.21 3.24
N GLN A 17 8.66 -9.79 2.64
CA GLN A 17 9.73 -9.12 3.36
C GLN A 17 9.99 -7.73 2.78
N LEU A 18 9.88 -6.72 3.63
CA LEU A 18 10.03 -5.32 3.28
C LEU A 18 11.22 -4.68 4.00
N HIS A 19 12.01 -3.93 3.25
CA HIS A 19 13.07 -3.06 3.76
C HIS A 19 12.58 -1.61 3.69
N LEU A 20 12.40 -0.99 4.86
CA LEU A 20 11.93 0.39 5.00
C LEU A 20 13.09 1.31 5.39
N THR A 21 13.29 2.38 4.64
CA THR A 21 14.17 3.49 4.98
C THR A 21 13.36 4.76 5.11
N VAL A 22 13.54 5.49 6.21
CA VAL A 22 12.92 6.80 6.46
C VAL A 22 14.00 7.77 6.89
N ASP A 23 14.18 8.86 6.17
CA ASP A 23 15.11 9.94 6.48
C ASP A 23 14.50 11.32 6.20
N ASP A 24 15.32 12.37 6.22
CA ASP A 24 14.91 13.74 5.96
C ASP A 24 14.52 14.00 4.50
N ARG A 25 14.91 13.12 3.57
CA ARG A 25 14.60 13.20 2.15
C ARG A 25 13.30 12.50 1.80
N GLY A 26 12.87 11.53 2.61
CA GLY A 26 11.57 10.89 2.46
C GLY A 26 11.55 9.44 2.95
N VAL A 27 10.70 8.65 2.29
CA VAL A 27 10.47 7.24 2.61
C VAL A 27 10.81 6.41 1.39
N ARG A 28 11.52 5.30 1.59
CA ARG A 28 11.71 4.27 0.58
C ARG A 28 11.38 2.91 1.16
N ALA A 29 10.44 2.23 0.53
CA ALA A 29 10.11 0.84 0.81
C ALA A 29 10.50 -0.02 -0.40
N ARG A 30 11.24 -1.10 -0.15
CA ARG A 30 11.57 -2.11 -1.14
C ARG A 30 11.16 -3.46 -0.60
N SER A 31 10.38 -4.21 -1.36
CA SER A 31 9.78 -5.44 -0.87
C SER A 31 9.83 -6.56 -1.91
N VAL A 32 9.74 -7.78 -1.40
CA VAL A 32 9.42 -8.98 -2.16
C VAL A 32 8.23 -9.66 -1.52
N VAL A 33 7.26 -10.08 -2.34
CA VAL A 33 6.04 -10.73 -1.89
C VAL A 33 5.77 -11.94 -2.77
N VAL A 34 5.59 -13.10 -2.12
CA VAL A 34 5.06 -14.31 -2.75
C VAL A 34 3.70 -14.60 -2.12
N GLY A 35 2.75 -15.03 -2.92
CA GLY A 35 1.41 -15.37 -2.44
C GLY A 35 0.46 -15.72 -3.57
N GLY A 36 -0.83 -15.69 -3.27
CA GLY A 36 -1.89 -16.00 -4.21
C GLY A 36 -3.26 -15.80 -3.59
N ASP A 37 -4.26 -16.04 -4.41
CA ASP A 37 -5.65 -16.13 -4.01
C ASP A 37 -6.17 -17.51 -4.41
N ALA A 38 -6.48 -18.34 -3.42
CA ALA A 38 -6.89 -19.72 -3.64
C ALA A 38 -8.29 -19.81 -4.27
N GLU A 39 -9.18 -18.85 -3.99
CA GLU A 39 -10.53 -18.83 -4.56
C GLU A 39 -10.49 -18.45 -6.05
N GLU A 40 -9.63 -17.50 -6.41
CA GLU A 40 -9.41 -17.08 -7.80
C GLU A 40 -8.40 -17.97 -8.55
N ALA A 41 -7.78 -18.94 -7.86
CA ALA A 41 -6.70 -19.79 -8.38
C ALA A 41 -5.54 -18.98 -9.01
N THR A 42 -5.20 -17.83 -8.41
CA THR A 42 -4.12 -16.96 -8.86
C THR A 42 -2.91 -17.04 -7.93
N THR A 43 -1.71 -16.84 -8.47
CA THR A 43 -0.47 -16.75 -7.70
C THR A 43 0.36 -15.58 -8.22
N TRP A 44 1.16 -14.98 -7.34
CA TRP A 44 2.04 -13.88 -7.68
C TRP A 44 3.36 -14.00 -6.92
N ALA A 45 4.41 -13.54 -7.58
CA ALA A 45 5.74 -13.41 -7.00
C ALA A 45 6.32 -12.08 -7.44
N ILE A 46 5.99 -11.02 -6.70
CA ILE A 46 6.33 -9.65 -7.05
C ILE A 46 7.50 -9.13 -6.24
N GLY A 47 8.27 -8.24 -6.84
CA GLY A 47 9.01 -7.23 -6.09
C GLY A 47 8.43 -5.85 -6.37
N TYR A 48 8.52 -4.96 -5.38
CA TYR A 48 8.10 -3.57 -5.57
C TYR A 48 9.01 -2.57 -4.87
N GLU A 49 9.00 -1.34 -5.36
CA GLU A 49 9.57 -0.16 -4.73
C GLU A 49 8.52 0.94 -4.66
N VAL A 50 8.34 1.52 -3.47
CA VAL A 50 7.54 2.73 -3.25
C VAL A 50 8.46 3.78 -2.64
N GLU A 51 8.53 4.94 -3.31
CA GLU A 51 9.25 6.11 -2.82
C GLU A 51 8.23 7.21 -2.52
N CYS A 52 8.33 7.83 -1.34
CA CYS A 52 7.50 8.94 -0.92
C CYS A 52 8.36 10.14 -0.50
N ASP A 53 7.74 11.32 -0.54
CA ASP A 53 8.31 12.52 0.07
C ASP A 53 8.28 12.45 1.62
N PRO A 54 8.87 13.43 2.34
CA PRO A 54 8.85 13.45 3.81
C PRO A 54 7.44 13.53 4.43
N LEU A 55 6.42 13.90 3.64
CA LEU A 55 5.02 13.95 4.05
C LEU A 55 4.25 12.67 3.68
N TRP A 56 4.97 11.60 3.32
CA TRP A 56 4.42 10.28 2.97
C TRP A 56 3.56 10.28 1.70
N ARG A 57 3.70 11.28 0.83
CA ARG A 57 3.02 11.30 -0.48
C ARG A 57 3.85 10.55 -1.49
N VAL A 58 3.23 9.66 -2.26
CA VAL A 58 3.96 8.84 -3.23
C VAL A 58 4.56 9.72 -4.32
N ARG A 59 5.82 9.42 -4.67
CA ARG A 59 6.61 10.05 -5.73
C ARG A 59 6.93 9.07 -6.86
N ARG A 60 7.04 7.78 -6.52
CA ARG A 60 7.30 6.71 -7.47
C ARG A 60 6.78 5.39 -6.91
N VAL A 61 6.17 4.60 -7.78
CA VAL A 61 5.86 3.19 -7.54
C VAL A 61 6.39 2.38 -8.72
N LYS A 62 7.07 1.28 -8.42
CA LYS A 62 7.55 0.32 -9.41
C LYS A 62 7.23 -1.08 -8.92
N ILE A 63 6.64 -1.91 -9.77
CA ILE A 63 6.34 -3.32 -9.48
C ILE A 63 6.85 -4.16 -10.63
N TRP A 64 7.43 -5.32 -10.32
CA TRP A 64 7.78 -6.35 -11.29
C TRP A 64 7.29 -7.70 -10.78
N ASP A 65 6.56 -8.42 -11.62
CA ASP A 65 6.02 -9.74 -11.31
C ASP A 65 6.83 -10.83 -12.03
N THR A 66 7.43 -11.72 -11.25
CA THR A 66 8.23 -12.83 -11.76
C THR A 66 7.37 -14.01 -12.24
N THR A 67 6.09 -14.06 -11.86
CA THR A 67 5.16 -15.09 -12.33
C THR A 67 4.70 -14.80 -13.76
N THR A 68 4.27 -13.57 -14.03
CA THR A 68 3.78 -13.16 -15.37
C THR A 68 4.87 -12.57 -16.27
N GLY A 69 5.96 -12.07 -15.69
CA GLY A 69 6.99 -11.32 -16.41
C GLY A 69 6.63 -9.85 -16.66
N ASN A 70 5.46 -9.40 -16.20
CA ASN A 70 5.00 -8.02 -16.34
C ASN A 70 5.70 -7.09 -15.34
N ASP A 71 5.95 -5.86 -15.75
CA ASP A 71 6.37 -4.78 -14.86
C ASP A 71 5.63 -3.49 -15.18
N PHE A 72 5.57 -2.58 -14.20
CA PHE A 72 5.14 -1.22 -14.44
C PHE A 72 5.82 -0.24 -13.49
N GLU A 73 5.86 1.01 -13.92
CA GLU A 73 6.41 2.12 -13.16
C GLU A 73 5.53 3.35 -13.35
N LEU A 74 5.23 4.06 -12.27
CA LEU A 74 4.53 5.33 -12.29
C LEU A 74 5.27 6.35 -11.43
N LEU A 75 5.26 7.60 -11.89
CA LEU A 75 5.84 8.74 -11.21
C LEU A 75 4.73 9.70 -10.79
N ALA A 76 4.91 10.35 -9.65
CA ALA A 76 3.95 11.30 -9.10
C ALA A 76 4.63 12.59 -8.65
N ASP A 77 3.89 13.69 -8.76
CA ASP A 77 4.34 15.01 -8.34
C ASP A 77 4.05 15.32 -6.85
N GLY A 78 3.49 14.37 -6.10
CA GLY A 78 3.08 14.54 -4.69
C GLY A 78 1.89 15.48 -4.48
N SER A 79 1.23 15.90 -5.56
CA SER A 79 0.06 16.79 -5.56
C SER A 79 -1.13 16.19 -6.32
N GLY A 80 -1.05 14.90 -6.65
CA GLY A 80 -2.12 14.14 -7.28
C GLY A 80 -2.03 14.03 -8.80
N ASN A 81 -0.91 14.45 -9.40
CA ASN A 81 -0.66 14.24 -10.82
C ASN A 81 0.34 13.12 -11.03
N TRP A 82 0.02 12.23 -11.96
CA TRP A 82 0.79 11.04 -12.27
C TRP A 82 1.28 11.05 -13.71
N THR A 83 2.44 10.45 -13.95
CA THR A 83 3.00 10.22 -15.29
C THR A 83 3.51 8.79 -15.43
N GLY A 84 3.54 8.30 -16.67
CA GLY A 84 4.31 7.12 -17.03
C GLY A 84 5.82 7.37 -16.95
N PRO A 85 6.64 6.32 -17.13
CA PRO A 85 8.11 6.43 -17.13
C PRO A 85 8.63 7.17 -18.36
N ASP A 86 7.81 7.27 -19.42
CA ASP A 86 8.03 8.07 -20.62
C ASP A 86 7.68 9.56 -20.43
N GLY A 87 7.21 9.94 -19.24
CA GLY A 87 6.76 11.30 -18.91
C GLY A 87 5.36 11.64 -19.41
N GLN A 88 4.62 10.70 -20.01
CA GLN A 88 3.25 10.96 -20.46
C GLN A 88 2.29 11.07 -19.27
N PRO A 89 1.41 12.09 -19.23
CA PRO A 89 0.48 12.28 -18.13
C PRO A 89 -0.57 11.17 -18.06
N ARG A 90 -0.99 10.84 -16.83
CA ARG A 90 -2.05 9.87 -16.50
C ARG A 90 -3.22 10.58 -15.81
N PRO A 91 -4.00 11.41 -16.54
CA PRO A 91 -5.10 12.18 -15.95
C PRO A 91 -6.18 11.30 -15.30
N GLU A 92 -6.31 10.04 -15.70
CA GLU A 92 -7.18 9.05 -15.07
C GLU A 92 -6.86 8.83 -13.58
N PHE A 93 -5.62 9.06 -13.15
CA PHE A 93 -5.16 8.90 -11.76
C PHE A 93 -5.16 10.21 -10.97
N ALA A 94 -5.76 11.27 -11.52
CA ALA A 94 -5.80 12.58 -10.87
C ALA A 94 -6.37 12.52 -9.44
N GLY A 95 -5.69 13.18 -8.51
CA GLY A 95 -6.09 13.30 -7.10
C GLY A 95 -5.64 12.15 -6.20
N CYS A 96 -5.09 11.05 -6.74
CA CYS A 96 -4.50 9.99 -5.91
C CYS A 96 -3.16 10.44 -5.32
N LEU A 97 -3.00 10.35 -3.99
CA LEU A 97 -1.73 10.67 -3.30
C LEU A 97 -1.00 9.44 -2.77
N ASP A 98 -1.74 8.33 -2.62
CA ASP A 98 -1.24 7.06 -2.13
C ASP A 98 -1.50 5.95 -3.17
N VAL A 99 -0.74 4.88 -3.06
CA VAL A 99 -0.98 3.62 -3.77
C VAL A 99 -1.48 2.58 -2.79
N ASP A 100 -2.30 1.64 -3.25
CA ASP A 100 -2.73 0.47 -2.51
C ASP A 100 -2.44 -0.78 -3.36
N ILE A 101 -1.58 -1.66 -2.86
CA ILE A 101 -1.14 -2.86 -3.59
C ILE A 101 -1.80 -4.07 -2.92
N ARG A 102 -2.60 -4.84 -3.69
CA ARG A 102 -3.39 -5.98 -3.20
C ARG A 102 -2.61 -6.92 -2.25
N ALA A 103 -1.35 -7.18 -2.56
CA ALA A 103 -0.55 -8.21 -1.89
C ALA A 103 0.14 -7.77 -0.59
N THR A 104 -0.03 -6.53 -0.10
CA THR A 104 0.71 -6.04 1.06
C THR A 104 -0.09 -5.13 1.99
N PRO A 105 0.02 -5.29 3.32
CA PRO A 105 -0.55 -4.35 4.28
C PRO A 105 0.29 -3.07 4.44
N PHE A 106 1.52 -3.01 3.89
CA PHE A 106 2.39 -1.85 4.04
C PHE A 106 1.76 -0.58 3.46
N THR A 107 1.03 -0.70 2.36
CA THR A 107 0.45 0.46 1.67
C THR A 107 -0.60 1.19 2.53
N ASN A 108 -1.22 0.54 3.52
CA ASN A 108 -2.10 1.21 4.49
C ASN A 108 -1.34 2.15 5.44
N THR A 109 -0.04 1.97 5.62
CA THR A 109 0.80 2.90 6.40
C THR A 109 0.88 4.27 5.73
N LEU A 110 0.85 4.35 4.39
CA LEU A 110 0.97 5.61 3.66
C LEU A 110 -0.10 6.64 4.07
N PRO A 111 -1.42 6.34 3.97
CA PRO A 111 -2.44 7.28 4.43
C PRO A 111 -2.44 7.46 5.94
N VAL A 112 -2.17 6.43 6.75
CA VAL A 112 -2.11 6.57 8.22
C VAL A 112 -1.07 7.62 8.64
N ARG A 113 0.10 7.61 8.02
CA ARG A 113 1.18 8.58 8.28
C ARG A 113 0.85 9.95 7.71
N ARG A 114 0.40 10.00 6.47
CA ARG A 114 0.11 11.25 5.74
C ARG A 114 -1.04 12.03 6.38
N LEU A 115 -2.12 11.35 6.77
CA LEU A 115 -3.31 11.98 7.33
C LEU A 115 -3.12 12.37 8.80
N SER A 116 -2.36 11.59 9.57
CA SER A 116 -2.07 11.88 10.99
C SER A 116 -3.34 12.21 11.80
N LEU A 117 -4.41 11.44 11.58
CA LEU A 117 -5.71 11.66 12.19
C LEU A 117 -5.64 11.64 13.73
N LYS A 118 -6.56 12.33 14.37
CA LYS A 118 -6.84 12.24 15.81
C LYS A 118 -7.92 11.19 16.08
N PRO A 119 -7.96 10.58 17.28
CA PRO A 119 -9.02 9.63 17.62
C PRO A 119 -10.42 10.20 17.38
N GLY A 120 -11.27 9.44 16.69
CA GLY A 120 -12.61 9.84 16.27
C GLY A 120 -12.68 10.59 14.93
N GLU A 121 -11.55 11.00 14.34
CA GLU A 121 -11.54 11.61 13.00
C GLU A 121 -11.59 10.53 11.92
N THR A 122 -12.30 10.86 10.84
CA THR A 122 -12.42 10.08 9.60
C THR A 122 -11.95 10.92 8.42
N ALA A 123 -11.23 10.29 7.49
CA ALA A 123 -10.90 10.90 6.21
C ALA A 123 -11.25 9.94 5.06
N SER A 124 -11.86 10.51 4.02
CA SER A 124 -12.09 9.86 2.73
C SER A 124 -10.96 10.25 1.78
N ILE A 125 -10.31 9.27 1.16
CA ILE A 125 -9.17 9.48 0.27
C ILE A 125 -9.38 8.73 -1.04
N ARG A 126 -8.80 9.26 -2.11
CA ARG A 126 -8.66 8.56 -3.38
C ARG A 126 -7.26 7.97 -3.44
N VAL A 127 -7.17 6.67 -3.71
CA VAL A 127 -5.89 5.96 -3.83
C VAL A 127 -5.82 5.27 -5.19
N LEU A 128 -4.60 5.06 -5.67
CA LEU A 128 -4.37 4.26 -6.87
C LEU A 128 -4.24 2.79 -6.44
N TYR A 129 -5.32 2.02 -6.60
CA TYR A 129 -5.32 0.60 -6.31
C TYR A 129 -4.68 -0.18 -7.45
N ILE A 130 -3.80 -1.11 -7.10
CA ILE A 130 -3.03 -1.93 -8.03
C ILE A 130 -3.42 -3.39 -7.79
N PRO A 131 -4.28 -3.96 -8.66
CA PRO A 131 -4.66 -5.36 -8.59
C PRO A 131 -3.50 -6.27 -9.00
N LEU A 132 -3.59 -7.52 -8.58
CA LEU A 132 -2.72 -8.61 -9.01
C LEU A 132 -3.59 -9.78 -9.44
N PRO A 133 -3.17 -10.53 -10.49
CA PRO A 133 -1.89 -10.38 -11.22
C PRO A 133 -1.88 -9.34 -12.36
N GLU A 134 -2.99 -8.63 -12.60
CA GLU A 134 -3.19 -7.83 -13.82
C GLU A 134 -2.23 -6.64 -13.94
N LEU A 135 -1.82 -6.05 -12.82
CA LEU A 135 -0.99 -4.84 -12.78
C LEU A 135 -1.57 -3.67 -13.62
N ASP A 136 -2.90 -3.56 -13.65
CA ASP A 136 -3.62 -2.46 -14.28
C ASP A 136 -4.20 -1.52 -13.20
N PRO A 137 -3.51 -0.41 -12.85
CA PRO A 137 -3.90 0.42 -11.72
C PRO A 137 -5.16 1.22 -12.01
N PHE A 138 -6.04 1.34 -11.02
CA PHE A 138 -7.24 2.18 -11.12
C PHE A 138 -7.55 2.91 -9.81
N PRO A 139 -8.16 4.11 -9.87
CA PRO A 139 -8.50 4.85 -8.66
C PRO A 139 -9.67 4.21 -7.91
N VAL A 140 -9.55 4.15 -6.59
CA VAL A 140 -10.65 3.78 -5.68
C VAL A 140 -10.75 4.78 -4.53
N VAL A 141 -11.91 4.82 -3.88
CA VAL A 141 -12.12 5.61 -2.66
C VAL A 141 -12.05 4.68 -1.45
N GLN A 142 -11.35 5.16 -0.43
CA GLN A 142 -11.16 4.47 0.85
C GLN A 142 -11.44 5.44 1.99
N HIS A 143 -11.93 4.90 3.10
CA HIS A 143 -12.11 5.66 4.33
C HIS A 143 -11.20 5.10 5.42
N TYR A 144 -10.55 6.03 6.13
CA TYR A 144 -9.74 5.73 7.30
C TYR A 144 -10.32 6.47 8.51
N THR A 145 -10.69 5.72 9.54
CA THR A 145 -11.16 6.28 10.82
C THR A 145 -10.22 5.87 11.94
N LYS A 146 -9.68 6.84 12.70
CA LYS A 146 -8.82 6.51 13.84
C LYS A 146 -9.66 6.15 15.05
N LEU A 147 -9.68 4.87 15.43
CA LEU A 147 -10.47 4.37 16.55
C LEU A 147 -9.76 4.53 17.90
N GLY A 148 -8.42 4.50 17.89
CA GLY A 148 -7.61 4.61 19.09
C GLY A 148 -6.17 4.98 18.80
N PRO A 149 -5.25 4.90 19.78
CA PRO A 149 -3.85 5.27 19.59
C PRO A 149 -3.15 4.54 18.44
N GLN A 150 -3.45 3.25 18.27
CA GLN A 150 -2.77 2.32 17.35
C GLN A 150 -3.78 1.46 16.57
N VAL A 151 -5.02 1.94 16.42
CA VAL A 151 -6.09 1.22 15.74
C VAL A 151 -6.77 2.15 14.75
N TYR A 152 -6.83 1.73 13.48
CA TYR A 152 -7.55 2.41 12.42
C TYR A 152 -8.56 1.47 11.78
N ARG A 153 -9.78 1.95 11.58
CA ARG A 153 -10.73 1.29 10.70
C ARG A 153 -10.42 1.67 9.26
N TYR A 154 -10.25 0.67 8.41
CA TYR A 154 -10.21 0.77 6.96
C TYR A 154 -11.55 0.34 6.38
N GLU A 155 -12.06 1.10 5.42
CA GLU A 155 -13.30 0.82 4.70
C GLU A 155 -13.06 1.07 3.21
N SER A 156 -13.41 0.10 2.37
CA SER A 156 -13.47 0.31 0.92
C SER A 156 -14.82 0.89 0.55
N GLU A 157 -14.89 1.96 -0.25
CA GLU A 157 -16.18 2.45 -0.76
C GLU A 157 -16.75 1.50 -1.83
N SER A 158 -15.85 0.90 -2.62
CA SER A 158 -16.21 0.03 -3.76
C SER A 158 -16.55 -1.41 -3.38
N ARG A 159 -16.18 -1.84 -2.18
CA ARG A 159 -16.33 -3.23 -1.70
C ARG A 159 -17.00 -3.16 -0.34
N ASP A 160 -17.93 -4.06 -0.04
CA ASP A 160 -18.48 -4.20 1.32
C ASP A 160 -17.43 -4.84 2.25
N PHE A 161 -16.34 -4.11 2.48
CA PHE A 161 -15.14 -4.59 3.14
C PHE A 161 -14.66 -3.57 4.16
N VAL A 162 -14.66 -4.00 5.43
CA VAL A 162 -14.26 -3.22 6.59
C VAL A 162 -13.32 -4.04 7.45
N ARG A 163 -12.20 -3.46 7.88
CA ARG A 163 -11.28 -4.08 8.85
C ARG A 163 -10.68 -3.07 9.80
N ASP A 164 -10.54 -3.47 11.06
CA ASP A 164 -9.85 -2.70 12.07
C ASP A 164 -8.38 -3.14 12.12
N LEU A 165 -7.51 -2.29 11.58
CA LEU A 165 -6.08 -2.52 11.51
C LEU A 165 -5.43 -2.18 12.85
N THR A 166 -4.64 -3.10 13.38
CA THR A 166 -3.74 -2.81 14.52
C THR A 166 -2.38 -2.41 13.98
N LEU A 167 -1.83 -1.29 14.44
CA LEU A 167 -0.54 -0.77 13.99
C LEU A 167 0.41 -0.60 15.16
N ASP A 168 1.70 -0.49 14.89
CA ASP A 168 2.69 -0.08 15.89
C ASP A 168 2.76 1.45 16.03
N GLY A 169 3.62 1.93 16.93
CA GLY A 169 3.88 3.37 17.10
C GLY A 169 4.49 4.05 15.85
N GLU A 170 5.06 3.25 14.95
CA GLU A 170 5.49 3.57 13.58
C GLU A 170 4.33 3.91 12.64
N GLY A 171 3.12 3.43 12.92
CA GLY A 171 2.03 3.37 11.94
C GLY A 171 2.17 2.21 10.96
N LEU A 172 3.04 1.23 11.25
CA LEU A 172 3.19 0.01 10.46
C LEU A 172 2.18 -1.04 10.94
N VAL A 173 1.50 -1.70 10.01
CA VAL A 173 0.50 -2.71 10.33
C VAL A 173 1.14 -3.87 11.11
N ILE A 174 0.55 -4.20 12.26
CA ILE A 174 0.84 -5.40 13.04
C ILE A 174 -0.12 -6.52 12.63
N ASP A 175 -1.41 -6.20 12.57
CA ASP A 175 -2.47 -7.15 12.27
C ASP A 175 -3.50 -6.52 11.35
N TYR A 176 -3.80 -7.22 10.27
CA TYR A 176 -4.87 -6.95 9.32
C TYR A 176 -5.81 -8.16 9.36
N PRO A 177 -6.87 -8.12 10.20
CA PRO A 177 -7.62 -9.33 10.55
C PRO A 177 -8.14 -10.11 9.34
N GLY A 178 -7.72 -11.38 9.29
CA GLY A 178 -8.10 -12.33 8.23
C GLY A 178 -7.30 -12.20 6.93
N LEU A 179 -6.40 -11.24 6.80
CA LEU A 179 -5.57 -11.06 5.59
C LEU A 179 -4.08 -11.20 5.89
N PHE A 180 -3.54 -10.42 6.82
CA PHE A 180 -2.10 -10.36 7.07
C PHE A 180 -1.79 -10.21 8.56
N HIS A 181 -0.69 -10.81 8.99
CA HIS A 181 -0.14 -10.58 10.32
C HIS A 181 1.39 -10.42 10.25
N ARG A 182 1.93 -9.54 11.09
CA ARG A 182 3.36 -9.26 11.15
C ARG A 182 4.09 -10.39 11.88
N THR A 183 5.17 -10.87 11.29
CA THR A 183 6.01 -11.96 11.81
C THR A 183 7.43 -11.52 12.16
N LEU A 184 7.85 -10.33 11.72
CA LEU A 184 9.09 -9.64 12.10
C LEU A 184 8.85 -8.13 12.21
#